data_AF-A0A2S0WVN9-F1
#
_entry.id   AF-A0A2S0WVN9-F1
#
_cell.length_a   1.000
_cell.length_b   1.000
_cell.length_c   1.000
_cell.angle_alpha   90.00
_cell.angle_beta   90.00
_cell.angle_gamma   90.00
#
_symmetry.space_group_name_H-M   'P 1'
#
loop_
_entity.id
_entity.type
_entity.pdbx_description
1 polymer ?
#
loop_
_entity_poly.entity_id
_entity_poly.type
_entity_poly.pdbx_seq_one_letter_code
_entity_poly.pdbx_strand_id
1 'polypeptide(L)'
;MSKVGGRSGKGRSPRTVALMLTVLVKCLSEAVAECIIATNPARHVRKPTRTHTEMQTWRAPEMRRFLERVADEPLVGAWHLSALGLRRGEVLGLRWRDIDFEAGVIQVRQARVQAGREIVTNEPKIARGRRTILMHPALAAALKETRR
;
A
#
# COMPACT_ATOMS: atom_id res chain seq x y z
N MET A 1 17.66 9.60 -27.50
CA MET A 1 17.54 9.24 -26.07
C MET A 1 17.44 7.72 -25.96
N SER A 2 18.47 7.07 -25.41
CA SER A 2 18.65 5.61 -25.50
C SER A 2 17.64 4.84 -24.63
N LYS A 3 17.03 3.83 -25.23
CA LYS A 3 16.19 2.84 -24.55
C LYS A 3 17.11 1.87 -23.80
N VAL A 4 17.57 2.22 -22.59
CA VAL A 4 18.34 1.29 -21.76
C VAL A 4 17.35 0.37 -21.02
N GLY A 5 17.27 -0.87 -21.52
CA GLY A 5 16.32 -1.91 -21.15
C GLY A 5 16.53 -2.49 -19.75
N GLY A 6 15.44 -2.67 -19.00
CA GLY A 6 15.43 -3.54 -17.82
C GLY A 6 15.49 -5.03 -18.21
N ARG A 7 15.35 -5.91 -17.21
CA ARG A 7 15.48 -7.38 -17.27
C ARG A 7 14.63 -8.11 -18.35
N SER A 8 13.79 -7.40 -19.09
CA SER A 8 12.94 -7.88 -20.19
C SER A 8 13.25 -7.25 -21.56
N GLY A 9 14.37 -6.52 -21.71
CA GLY A 9 14.73 -5.79 -22.94
C GLY A 9 13.92 -4.51 -23.20
N LYS A 10 12.84 -4.27 -22.43
CA LYS A 10 12.07 -3.01 -22.46
C LYS A 10 12.66 -2.00 -21.47
N GLY A 11 12.79 -0.74 -21.90
CA GLY A 11 13.27 0.38 -21.06
C GLY A 11 12.53 0.48 -19.71
N ARG A 12 13.21 0.96 -18.66
CA ARG A 12 12.55 1.22 -17.37
C ARG A 12 11.54 2.37 -17.49
N SER A 13 10.45 2.31 -16.72
CA SER A 13 9.45 3.40 -16.71
C SER A 13 10.10 4.72 -16.23
N PRO A 14 9.62 5.89 -16.69
CA PRO A 14 10.09 7.19 -16.20
C PRO A 14 10.02 7.32 -14.67
N ARG A 15 8.97 6.75 -14.05
CA ARG A 15 8.82 6.69 -12.59
C ARG A 15 9.96 5.90 -11.95
N THR A 16 10.28 4.72 -12.49
CA THR A 16 11.35 3.86 -11.97
C THR A 16 12.70 4.56 -12.07
N VAL A 17 13.02 5.16 -13.23
CA VAL A 17 14.27 5.90 -13.44
C VAL A 17 14.37 7.09 -12.48
N ALA A 18 13.30 7.87 -12.33
CA ALA A 18 13.28 8.99 -11.40
C ALA A 18 13.47 8.56 -9.93
N LEU A 19 12.91 7.41 -9.53
CA LEU A 19 13.10 6.85 -8.20
C LEU A 19 14.55 6.41 -7.98
N MET A 20 15.12 5.66 -8.93
CA MET A 20 16.53 5.23 -8.89
C MET A 20 17.47 6.43 -8.77
N LEU A 21 17.26 7.46 -9.59
CA LEU A 21 18.07 8.67 -9.55
C LEU A 21 17.90 9.44 -8.22
N THR A 22 16.69 9.44 -7.65
CA THR A 22 16.45 10.07 -6.35
C THR A 22 17.21 9.36 -5.23
N VAL A 23 17.22 8.02 -5.23
CA VAL A 23 18.02 7.23 -4.28
C VAL A 23 19.51 7.47 -4.48
N LEU A 24 19.99 7.45 -5.73
CA LEU A 24 21.40 7.68 -6.06
C LEU A 24 21.89 9.06 -5.62
N VAL A 25 21.12 10.12 -5.92
CA VAL A 25 21.42 11.48 -5.46
C VAL A 25 21.52 11.51 -3.94
N LYS A 26 20.61 10.85 -3.22
CA LYS A 26 20.64 10.81 -1.76
C LYS A 26 21.92 10.15 -1.23
N CYS A 27 22.24 8.95 -1.71
CA CYS A 27 23.43 8.20 -1.27
C CYS A 27 24.73 8.98 -1.56
N LEU A 28 24.86 9.61 -2.73
CA LEU A 28 26.04 10.40 -3.07
C LEU A 28 26.12 11.72 -2.28
N SER A 29 24.98 12.29 -1.88
CA SER A 29 24.98 13.45 -0.97
C SER A 29 25.43 13.06 0.44
N GLU A 30 25.03 11.89 0.93
CA GLU A 30 25.53 11.35 2.20
C GLU A 30 27.05 11.12 2.13
N ALA A 31 27.56 10.54 1.04
CA ALA A 31 29.01 10.36 0.83
C ALA A 31 29.81 11.68 0.77
N VAL A 32 29.20 12.76 0.26
CA VAL A 32 29.82 14.11 0.33
C VAL A 32 29.82 14.63 1.77
N ALA A 33 28.73 14.45 2.51
CA ALA A 33 28.61 14.89 3.90
C ALA A 33 29.61 14.17 4.82
N GLU A 34 29.92 12.91 4.52
CA GLU A 34 30.95 12.10 5.19
C GLU A 34 32.36 12.33 4.63
N CYS A 35 32.53 13.29 3.71
CA CYS A 35 33.81 13.63 3.06
C CYS A 35 34.49 12.46 2.32
N ILE A 36 33.73 11.42 1.93
CA ILE A 36 34.24 10.28 1.16
C ILE A 36 34.52 10.71 -0.30
N ILE A 37 33.67 11.59 -0.84
CA ILE A 37 33.84 12.19 -2.17
C ILE A 37 33.67 13.70 -2.08
N ALA A 38 34.38 14.44 -2.93
CA ALA A 38 34.33 15.90 -2.90
C ALA A 38 33.00 16.48 -3.39
N THR A 39 32.32 15.81 -4.33
CA THR A 39 31.09 16.33 -4.92
C THR A 39 30.13 15.19 -5.32
N ASN A 40 28.84 15.51 -5.39
CA ASN A 40 27.81 14.59 -5.88
C ASN A 40 27.60 14.78 -7.39
N PRO A 41 28.05 13.85 -8.25
CA PRO A 41 27.90 13.97 -9.71
C PRO A 41 26.45 13.78 -10.19
N ALA A 42 25.60 13.08 -9.42
CA ALA A 42 24.24 12.80 -9.82
C ALA A 42 23.29 14.02 -9.71
N ARG A 43 23.71 15.08 -9.00
CA ARG A 43 22.87 16.27 -8.74
C ARG A 43 22.42 16.99 -10.01
N HIS A 44 23.22 16.90 -11.07
CA HIS A 44 22.99 17.59 -12.34
C HIS A 44 22.27 16.74 -13.38
N VAL A 45 21.99 15.48 -13.05
CA VAL A 45 21.32 14.58 -13.98
C VAL A 45 19.84 14.97 -14.07
N ARG A 46 19.40 15.29 -15.29
CA ARG A 46 18.01 15.65 -15.58
C ARG A 46 17.09 14.45 -15.32
N LYS A 47 16.12 14.62 -14.43
CA LYS A 47 15.07 13.61 -14.19
C LYS A 47 14.15 13.49 -15.41
N PRO A 48 13.67 12.28 -15.74
CA PRO A 48 12.70 12.12 -16.83
C PRO A 48 11.37 12.78 -16.47
N THR A 49 10.71 13.38 -17.46
CA THR A 49 9.37 13.94 -17.30
C THR A 49 8.39 12.83 -16.95
N ARG A 50 7.57 13.07 -15.93
CA ARG A 50 6.53 12.15 -15.49
C ARG A 50 5.19 12.69 -15.96
N THR A 51 4.49 11.94 -16.79
CA THR A 51 3.08 12.15 -17.02
C THR A 51 2.30 11.59 -15.83
N HIS A 52 1.44 12.40 -15.25
CA HIS A 52 0.49 11.93 -14.25
C HIS A 52 -0.70 11.32 -14.98
N THR A 53 -0.89 10.02 -14.82
CA THR A 53 -2.12 9.36 -15.25
C THR A 53 -3.08 9.39 -14.07
N GLU A 54 -4.26 9.98 -14.29
CA GLU A 54 -5.33 9.96 -13.29
C GLU A 54 -5.75 8.52 -13.01
N MET A 55 -5.90 8.18 -11.73
CA MET A 55 -6.30 6.85 -11.32
C MET A 55 -7.81 6.70 -11.53
N GLN A 56 -8.21 5.71 -12.33
CA GLN A 56 -9.62 5.37 -12.48
C GLN A 56 -10.12 4.71 -11.19
N THR A 57 -11.09 5.34 -10.54
CA THR A 57 -11.67 4.87 -9.28
C THR A 57 -13.13 4.51 -9.46
N TRP A 58 -13.59 3.47 -8.78
CA TRP A 58 -15.00 3.10 -8.77
C TRP A 58 -15.86 4.16 -8.08
N ARG A 59 -16.99 4.47 -8.70
CA ARG A 59 -18.09 5.22 -8.09
C ARG A 59 -18.85 4.32 -7.10
N ALA A 60 -19.63 4.94 -6.23
CA ALA A 60 -20.42 4.21 -5.24
C ALA A 60 -21.31 3.08 -5.82
N PRO A 61 -22.00 3.26 -6.98
CA PRO A 61 -22.79 2.18 -7.58
C PRO A 61 -21.94 1.00 -8.08
N GLU A 62 -20.74 1.28 -8.61
CA GLU A 62 -19.83 0.25 -9.12
C GLU A 62 -19.23 -0.57 -7.97
N MET A 63 -18.85 0.11 -6.87
CA MET A 63 -18.39 -0.54 -5.65
C MET A 63 -19.50 -1.43 -5.04
N ARG A 64 -20.74 -0.94 -5.00
CA ARG A 64 -21.88 -1.71 -4.51
C ARG A 64 -22.08 -2.98 -5.35
N ARG A 65 -22.13 -2.84 -6.68
CA ARG A 65 -22.27 -3.97 -7.62
C ARG A 65 -21.15 -4.99 -7.45
N PHE A 66 -19.92 -4.54 -7.20
CA PHE A 66 -18.80 -5.42 -6.92
C PHE A 66 -19.03 -6.21 -5.62
N LEU A 67 -19.37 -5.54 -4.51
CA LEU A 67 -19.61 -6.18 -3.22
C LEU A 67 -20.77 -7.17 -3.25
N GLU A 68 -21.85 -6.86 -3.98
CA GLU A 68 -22.95 -7.80 -4.23
C GLU A 68 -22.50 -9.05 -4.99
N ARG A 69 -21.52 -8.93 -5.90
CA ARG A 69 -21.01 -10.09 -6.65
C ARG A 69 -20.06 -10.98 -5.86
N VAL A 70 -19.40 -10.45 -4.84
CA VAL A 70 -18.47 -11.22 -4.01
C VAL A 70 -19.10 -11.62 -2.66
N ALA A 71 -20.43 -11.53 -2.54
CA ALA A 71 -21.13 -11.78 -1.28
C ALA A 71 -20.93 -13.22 -0.77
N ASP A 72 -20.86 -14.20 -1.68
CA ASP A 72 -20.68 -15.62 -1.37
C ASP A 72 -19.20 -16.07 -1.45
N GLU A 73 -18.28 -15.14 -1.71
CA GLU A 73 -16.86 -15.46 -1.79
C GLU A 73 -16.24 -15.61 -0.39
N PRO A 74 -15.31 -16.56 -0.17
CA PRO A 74 -14.65 -16.75 1.13
C PRO A 74 -13.95 -15.49 1.67
N LEU A 75 -13.57 -14.57 0.77
CA LEU A 75 -12.87 -13.33 1.09
C LEU A 75 -13.79 -12.10 1.23
N VAL A 76 -15.12 -12.28 1.31
CA VAL A 76 -16.10 -11.19 1.42
C VAL A 76 -15.73 -10.16 2.49
N GLY A 77 -15.31 -10.59 3.69
CA GLY A 77 -14.84 -9.70 4.75
C GLY A 77 -13.63 -8.85 4.34
N ALA A 78 -12.66 -9.43 3.63
CA ALA A 78 -11.47 -8.73 3.16
C ALA A 78 -11.81 -7.67 2.09
N TRP A 79 -12.79 -7.95 1.24
CA TRP A 79 -13.28 -7.00 0.22
C TRP A 79 -13.98 -5.81 0.87
N HIS A 80 -14.87 -6.04 1.84
CA HIS A 80 -15.51 -4.96 2.59
C HIS A 80 -14.51 -4.08 3.34
N LEU A 81 -13.52 -4.69 4.01
CA LEU A 81 -12.46 -3.94 4.69
C LEU A 81 -11.64 -3.09 3.71
N SER A 82 -11.33 -3.62 2.53
CA SER A 82 -10.60 -2.88 1.49
C SER A 82 -11.42 -1.70 0.96
N ALA A 83 -12.74 -1.85 0.83
CA ALA A 83 -13.65 -0.78 0.43
C ALA A 83 -13.71 0.37 1.46
N LEU A 84 -13.43 0.10 2.75
CA LEU A 84 -13.27 1.12 3.80
C LEU A 84 -11.87 1.75 3.83
N GLY A 85 -11.02 1.44 2.86
CA GLY A 85 -9.68 2.01 2.73
C GLY A 85 -8.63 1.37 3.62
N LEU A 86 -8.89 0.18 4.19
CA LEU A 86 -7.82 -0.59 4.81
C LEU A 86 -6.83 -1.04 3.73
N ARG A 87 -5.55 -0.85 4.01
CA ARG A 87 -4.50 -1.37 3.13
C ARG A 87 -4.46 -2.89 3.23
N ARG A 88 -4.06 -3.58 2.16
CA ARG A 88 -3.91 -5.05 2.13
C ARG A 88 -3.21 -5.61 3.39
N GLY A 89 -2.13 -4.98 3.83
CA GLY A 89 -1.44 -5.42 5.05
C GLY A 89 -2.24 -5.21 6.33
N GLU A 90 -3.04 -4.15 6.42
CA GLU A 90 -3.95 -3.88 7.54
C GLU A 90 -5.08 -4.94 7.57
N VAL A 91 -5.66 -5.27 6.40
CA VAL A 91 -6.67 -6.33 6.26
C VAL A 91 -6.10 -7.68 6.73
N LEU A 92 -4.94 -8.07 6.23
CA LEU A 92 -4.29 -9.34 6.58
C LEU A 92 -3.75 -9.38 8.02
N GLY A 93 -3.55 -8.21 8.63
CA GLY A 93 -3.09 -8.07 10.01
C GLY A 93 -4.22 -7.97 11.04
N LEU A 94 -5.47 -7.79 10.61
CA LEU A 94 -6.60 -7.65 11.52
C LEU A 94 -6.81 -8.94 12.32
N ARG A 95 -6.98 -8.81 13.63
CA ARG A 95 -7.29 -9.94 14.52
C ARG A 95 -8.74 -9.83 15.00
N TRP A 96 -9.38 -10.97 15.27
CA TRP A 96 -10.75 -11.01 15.80
C TRP A 96 -10.93 -10.20 17.09
N ARG A 97 -9.92 -10.18 17.97
CA ARG A 97 -9.93 -9.38 19.21
C ARG A 97 -9.94 -7.85 18.99
N ASP A 98 -9.59 -7.41 17.79
CA ASP A 98 -9.56 -5.99 17.42
C ASP A 98 -10.90 -5.55 16.79
N ILE A 99 -11.90 -6.43 16.76
CA ILE A 99 -13.25 -6.21 16.22
C ILE A 99 -14.24 -6.29 17.38
N ASP A 100 -14.93 -5.18 17.62
CA ASP A 100 -16.00 -5.10 18.60
C ASP A 100 -17.34 -5.03 17.87
N PHE A 101 -18.07 -6.14 17.89
CA PHE A 101 -19.38 -6.24 17.23
C PHE A 101 -20.49 -5.52 17.99
N GLU A 102 -20.35 -5.35 19.31
CA GLU A 102 -21.34 -4.67 20.15
C GLU A 102 -21.21 -3.16 20.00
N ALA A 103 -19.98 -2.64 20.08
CA ALA A 103 -19.70 -1.23 19.87
C ALA A 103 -19.69 -0.85 18.37
N GLY A 104 -19.71 -1.83 17.46
CA GLY A 104 -19.72 -1.58 16.01
C GLY A 104 -18.43 -0.92 15.52
N VAL A 105 -17.27 -1.33 16.06
CA VAL A 105 -15.98 -0.72 15.73
C VAL A 105 -14.88 -1.73 15.40
N ILE A 106 -13.95 -1.31 14.54
CA ILE A 106 -12.75 -2.06 14.18
C ILE A 106 -11.52 -1.21 14.52
N GLN A 107 -10.56 -1.81 15.20
CA GLN A 107 -9.35 -1.14 15.65
C GLN A 107 -8.18 -1.63 14.81
N VAL A 108 -7.67 -0.77 13.92
CA VAL A 108 -6.53 -1.14 13.07
C VAL A 108 -5.24 -1.00 13.89
N ARG A 109 -4.74 -2.11 14.44
CA ARG A 109 -3.61 -2.11 15.37
C ARG A 109 -2.29 -2.64 14.80
N GLN A 110 -2.31 -3.31 13.65
CA GLN A 110 -1.12 -3.89 13.01
C GLN A 110 -1.32 -4.05 11.51
N ALA A 111 -0.21 -4.25 10.81
CA ALA A 111 -0.22 -4.66 9.41
C ALA A 111 0.75 -5.83 9.20
N ARG A 112 0.32 -6.82 8.40
CA ARG A 112 1.18 -7.93 7.95
C ARG A 112 1.66 -7.66 6.53
N VAL A 113 2.96 -7.75 6.32
CA VAL A 113 3.60 -7.54 5.02
C VAL A 113 4.55 -8.70 4.73
N GLN A 114 4.63 -9.08 3.46
CA GLN A 114 5.65 -10.03 3.01
C GLN A 114 6.90 -9.24 2.59
N ALA A 115 8.00 -9.45 3.31
CA ALA A 115 9.31 -8.89 3.03
C ALA A 115 10.22 -10.00 2.49
N GLY A 116 10.26 -10.17 1.17
CA GLY A 116 10.95 -11.31 0.56
C GLY A 116 10.27 -12.64 0.89
N ARG A 117 10.99 -13.51 1.62
CA ARG A 117 10.46 -14.81 2.07
C ARG A 117 9.83 -14.76 3.47
N GLU A 118 9.96 -13.65 4.17
CA GLU A 118 9.49 -13.51 5.54
C GLU A 118 8.14 -12.78 5.59
N ILE A 119 7.27 -13.24 6.50
CA ILE A 119 6.04 -12.54 6.85
C ILE A 119 6.32 -11.73 8.11
N VAL A 120 6.36 -10.41 7.95
CA VAL A 120 6.63 -9.48 9.04
C VAL A 120 5.31 -8.88 9.50
N THR A 121 5.07 -8.93 10.80
CA THR A 121 3.95 -8.23 11.44
C THR A 121 4.50 -7.01 12.13
N ASN A 122 4.16 -5.84 11.62
CA ASN A 122 4.57 -4.58 12.22
C ASN A 122 3.35 -3.89 12.82
N GLU A 123 3.53 -3.29 13.99
CA GLU A 123 2.64 -2.22 14.39
C GLU A 123 2.71 -1.09 13.35
N PRO A 124 1.64 -0.31 13.13
CA PRO A 124 1.69 0.80 12.23
C PRO A 124 2.86 1.69 12.63
N LYS A 125 3.76 1.94 11.69
CA LYS A 125 5.05 2.63 11.89
C LYS A 125 4.95 4.00 12.59
N ILE A 126 3.73 4.54 12.72
CA ILE A 126 3.42 5.86 13.29
C ILE A 126 2.11 5.74 14.07
N ALA A 127 1.99 6.39 15.24
CA ALA A 127 0.80 6.36 16.10
C ALA A 127 -0.52 6.66 15.35
N ARG A 128 -0.48 7.52 14.32
CA ARG A 128 -1.62 7.85 13.43
C ARG A 128 -2.18 6.65 12.64
N GLY A 129 -1.40 5.57 12.51
CA GLY A 129 -1.86 4.33 11.88
C GLY A 129 -2.81 3.52 12.76
N ARG A 130 -2.83 3.77 14.09
CA ARG A 130 -3.86 3.26 14.99
C ARG A 130 -5.10 4.12 14.81
N ARG A 131 -6.13 3.55 14.18
CA ARG A 131 -7.42 4.23 13.96
C ARG A 131 -8.57 3.29 14.26
N THR A 132 -9.65 3.87 14.76
CA THR A 132 -10.94 3.21 14.92
C THR A 132 -11.77 3.48 13.68
N ILE A 133 -12.34 2.42 13.10
CA ILE A 133 -13.21 2.48 11.94
C ILE A 133 -14.60 2.04 12.39
N LEU A 134 -15.61 2.82 12.04
CA LEU A 134 -17.00 2.46 12.27
C LEU A 134 -17.39 1.30 11.34
N MET A 135 -18.01 0.28 11.92
CA MET A 135 -18.44 -0.91 11.22
C MET A 135 -19.92 -0.80 10.86
N HIS A 136 -20.21 -0.67 9.57
CA HIS A 136 -21.58 -0.72 9.07
C HIS A 136 -22.14 -2.15 9.20
N PRO A 137 -23.47 -2.35 9.41
CA PRO A 137 -24.07 -3.69 9.57
C PRO A 137 -23.71 -4.71 8.47
N ALA A 138 -23.59 -4.26 7.22
CA ALA A 138 -23.18 -5.10 6.10
C ALA A 138 -21.76 -5.70 6.28
N LEU A 139 -20.81 -4.92 6.82
CA LEU A 139 -19.47 -5.42 7.13
C LEU A 139 -19.50 -6.37 8.32
N ALA A 140 -20.32 -6.08 9.35
CA ALA A 140 -20.47 -6.99 10.48
C ALA A 140 -21.01 -8.37 10.05
N ALA A 141 -21.99 -8.39 9.14
CA ALA A 141 -22.51 -9.64 8.57
C ALA A 141 -21.41 -10.39 7.78
N ALA A 142 -20.70 -9.69 6.88
CA ALA A 142 -19.61 -10.28 6.10
C ALA A 142 -18.50 -10.87 6.98
N LEU A 143 -18.09 -10.15 8.03
CA LEU A 143 -17.08 -10.62 8.97
C LEU A 143 -17.54 -11.81 9.81
N LYS A 144 -18.83 -11.88 10.17
CA LYS A 144 -19.39 -13.05 10.86
C LYS A 144 -19.36 -14.29 9.97
N GLU A 145 -19.62 -14.15 8.67
CA GLU A 145 -19.52 -15.25 7.71
C GLU A 145 -18.06 -15.72 7.54
N THR A 146 -17.11 -14.78 7.41
CA THR A 146 -15.67 -15.11 7.32
C THR A 146 -15.11 -15.78 8.59
N ARG A 147 -15.80 -15.68 9.72
CA ARG A 147 -15.39 -16.29 11.00
C ARG A 147 -15.78 -17.77 11.12
N ARG A 148 -16.77 -18.23 10.35
CA ARG A 148 -17.24 -19.62 10.35
C ARG A 148 -16.16 -20.55 9.82
#